data_AF-A0A2H6B916-F1
#
_entry.id   AF-A0A2H6B916-F1
#
_cell.length_a   1.000
_cell.length_b   1.000
_cell.length_c   1.000
_cell.angle_alpha   90.00
_cell.angle_beta   90.00
_cell.angle_gamma   90.00
#
_symmetry.space_group_name_H-M   'P 1'
#
loop_
_entity.id
_entity.type
_entity.pdbx_description
1 polymer ?
#
loop_
_entity_poly.entity_id
_entity_poly.type
_entity_poly.pdbx_seq_one_letter_code
_entity_poly.pdbx_strand_id
1 'polypeptide(L)'
;MTVFASEQRLPQRRALVFLEQGGERTITVLGSRLGPAGAEPLPWQRLAGAAVYFAAGDRAALERARQGRVLVATARALDVLRGSGVAVDVLVRSGRDRGERYEPGWLEPPPRVVVTTLGRDGGYAELAGGERLEWRAEAVADDEIADTYGAGDCFAAGLTWALGSGRELAEALAVAAHCGAACVRRQGPYGSQIAG
;
A
#
# COMPACT_ATOMS: atom_id res chain seq x y z
N MET A 1 17.49 -9.47 -6.72
CA MET A 1 16.15 -8.88 -6.98
C MET A 1 15.98 -8.75 -8.49
N THR A 2 14.90 -9.28 -9.06
CA THR A 2 14.60 -9.17 -10.50
C THR A 2 13.52 -8.11 -10.70
N VAL A 3 13.74 -7.16 -11.62
CA VAL A 3 12.78 -6.13 -11.98
C VAL A 3 12.29 -6.39 -13.39
N PHE A 4 10.97 -6.40 -13.59
CA PHE A 4 10.33 -6.45 -14.90
C PHE A 4 9.68 -5.09 -15.15
N ALA A 5 9.98 -4.48 -16.29
CA ALA A 5 9.49 -3.16 -16.66
C ALA A 5 9.11 -3.11 -18.15
N SER A 6 8.17 -2.22 -18.47
CA SER A 6 7.81 -1.86 -19.83
C SER A 6 7.97 -0.35 -19.99
N GLU A 7 8.34 0.11 -21.19
CA GLU A 7 8.53 1.52 -21.46
C GLU A 7 7.22 2.16 -21.92
N GLN A 8 6.78 3.19 -21.21
CA GLN A 8 5.69 4.06 -21.63
C GLN A 8 6.26 5.41 -22.05
N ARG A 9 6.03 5.82 -23.30
CA ARG A 9 6.41 7.15 -23.80
C ARG A 9 5.40 8.21 -23.38
N LEU A 10 5.32 8.45 -22.07
CA LEU A 10 4.47 9.45 -21.43
C LEU A 10 5.33 10.39 -20.56
N PRO A 11 4.90 11.64 -20.32
CA PRO A 11 5.60 12.52 -19.40
C PRO A 11 5.68 11.91 -18.00
N GLN A 12 6.87 11.91 -17.40
CA GLN A 12 7.05 11.47 -16.01
C GLN A 12 6.26 12.37 -15.07
N ARG A 13 5.50 11.76 -14.16
CA ARG A 13 4.81 12.48 -13.08
C ARG A 13 5.83 13.18 -12.18
N ARG A 14 5.58 14.44 -11.83
CA ARG A 14 6.45 15.24 -10.96
C ARG A 14 5.73 15.57 -9.66
N ALA A 15 6.46 15.59 -8.55
CA ALA A 15 5.96 16.08 -7.28
C ALA A 15 6.79 17.31 -6.87
N LEU A 16 6.11 18.42 -6.60
CA LEU A 16 6.69 19.59 -5.95
C LEU A 16 6.38 19.48 -4.46
N VAL A 17 7.43 19.40 -3.65
CA VAL A 17 7.32 19.22 -2.20
C VAL A 17 7.72 20.54 -1.54
N PHE A 18 6.77 21.18 -0.89
CA PHE A 18 6.98 22.36 -0.07
C PHE A 18 7.18 21.90 1.37
N LEU A 19 8.34 22.22 1.94
CA LEU A 19 8.68 21.90 3.32
C LEU A 19 8.71 23.20 4.13
N GLU A 20 7.88 23.29 5.16
CA GLU A 20 7.94 24.37 6.13
C GLU A 20 9.02 24.08 7.19
N GLN A 21 9.53 25.12 7.86
CA GLN A 21 10.51 24.98 8.95
C GLN A 21 10.03 24.07 10.10
N GLY A 22 8.71 23.94 10.30
CA GLY A 22 8.12 23.05 11.31
C GLY A 22 7.98 21.58 10.86
N GLY A 23 8.45 21.22 9.67
CA GLY A 23 8.35 19.86 9.12
C GLY A 23 7.01 19.54 8.46
N GLU A 24 6.10 20.51 8.37
CA GLU A 24 4.88 20.39 7.55
C GLU A 24 5.26 20.21 6.08
N ARG A 25 4.52 19.34 5.39
CA ARG A 25 4.74 19.02 3.99
C ARG A 25 3.46 19.17 3.18
N THR A 26 3.49 20.10 2.24
CA THR A 26 2.51 20.18 1.16
C THR A 26 3.09 19.59 -0.13
N ILE A 27 2.40 18.62 -0.74
CA ILE A 27 2.82 17.97 -1.99
C ILE A 27 1.85 18.30 -3.11
N THR A 28 2.35 19.00 -4.14
CA THR A 28 1.61 19.23 -5.38
C THR A 28 2.10 18.27 -6.45
N VAL A 29 1.21 17.39 -6.92
CA VAL A 29 1.57 16.39 -7.93
C VAL A 29 1.08 16.80 -9.31
N LEU A 30 2.01 16.84 -10.27
CA LEU A 30 1.79 17.28 -11.65
C LEU A 30 1.87 16.08 -12.60
N GLY A 31 0.80 15.88 -13.37
CA GLY A 31 0.68 14.80 -14.35
C GLY A 31 -0.04 13.57 -13.84
N SER A 32 -0.40 12.70 -14.79
CA SER A 32 -1.14 11.47 -14.55
C SER A 32 -0.34 10.47 -13.73
N ARG A 33 -1.04 9.64 -12.96
CA ARG A 33 -0.43 8.51 -12.26
C ARG A 33 0.00 7.46 -13.29
N LEU A 34 1.30 7.20 -13.36
CA LEU A 34 1.84 6.09 -14.15
C LEU A 34 1.63 4.78 -13.39
N GLY A 35 1.31 3.73 -14.13
CA GLY A 35 1.12 2.38 -13.63
C GLY A 35 1.18 1.40 -14.79
N PRO A 36 1.43 0.11 -14.51
CA PRO A 36 1.48 -0.87 -15.57
C PRO A 36 0.09 -1.05 -16.20
N ALA A 37 0.07 -1.27 -17.51
CA ALA A 37 -1.14 -1.59 -18.25
C ALA A 37 -1.18 -3.09 -18.53
N GLY A 38 -2.34 -3.74 -18.37
CA GLY A 38 -2.44 -5.20 -18.53
C GLY A 38 -2.11 -5.72 -19.93
N ALA A 39 -2.07 -4.84 -20.93
CA ALA A 39 -1.64 -5.11 -22.30
C ALA A 39 -0.11 -5.09 -22.48
N GLU A 40 0.65 -4.61 -21.50
CA GLU A 40 2.11 -4.57 -21.58
C GLU A 40 2.69 -5.99 -21.59
N PRO A 41 3.80 -6.21 -22.33
CA PRO A 41 4.46 -7.51 -22.44
C PRO A 41 5.28 -7.85 -21.19
N LEU A 42 4.67 -7.75 -20.02
CA LEU A 42 5.23 -8.15 -18.74
C LEU A 42 4.92 -9.63 -18.48
N PRO A 43 5.76 -10.35 -17.71
CA PRO A 43 5.55 -11.76 -17.41
C PRO A 43 4.48 -11.95 -16.33
N TRP A 44 3.24 -11.54 -16.62
CA TRP A 44 2.09 -11.54 -15.70
C TRP A 44 1.84 -12.90 -15.04
N GLN A 45 2.11 -13.99 -15.75
CA GLN A 45 2.01 -15.36 -15.23
C GLN A 45 2.87 -15.62 -13.99
N ARG A 46 3.93 -14.83 -13.75
CA ARG A 46 4.76 -14.93 -12.54
C ARG A 46 4.04 -14.45 -11.28
N LEU A 47 2.94 -13.72 -11.42
CA LEU A 47 2.11 -13.32 -10.28
C LEU A 47 1.33 -14.52 -9.71
N ALA A 48 1.12 -15.58 -10.49
CA ALA A 48 0.47 -16.79 -10.00
C ALA A 48 1.20 -17.34 -8.76
N GLY A 49 0.47 -17.48 -7.65
CA GLY A 49 1.01 -17.96 -6.37
C GLY A 49 1.74 -16.92 -5.52
N ALA A 50 2.06 -15.73 -6.07
CA ALA A 50 2.71 -14.64 -5.36
C ALA A 50 1.74 -13.84 -4.49
N ALA A 51 2.26 -13.08 -3.53
CA ALA A 51 1.52 -11.97 -2.93
C ALA A 51 1.80 -10.69 -3.71
N VAL A 52 0.75 -9.94 -4.02
CA VAL A 52 0.80 -8.77 -4.90
C VAL A 52 0.32 -7.55 -4.14
N TYR A 53 1.13 -6.48 -4.15
CA TYR A 53 0.71 -5.15 -3.73
C TYR A 53 0.33 -4.33 -4.96
N PHE A 54 -0.96 -4.08 -5.15
CA PHE A 54 -1.49 -3.26 -6.23
C PHE A 54 -1.56 -1.79 -5.78
N ALA A 55 -0.49 -1.06 -6.10
CA ALA A 55 -0.41 0.37 -5.86
C ALA A 55 -1.07 1.19 -6.98
N ALA A 56 -0.84 0.80 -8.24
CA ALA A 56 -1.30 1.49 -9.44
C ALA A 56 -1.38 0.52 -10.62
N GLY A 57 -2.14 0.88 -11.64
CA GLY A 57 -2.29 0.13 -12.90
C GLY A 57 -3.67 0.38 -13.50
N ASP A 58 -3.91 -0.13 -14.70
CA ASP A 58 -5.26 -0.15 -15.27
C ASP A 58 -6.08 -1.37 -14.80
N ARG A 59 -7.34 -1.45 -15.26
CA ARG A 59 -8.22 -2.58 -14.95
C ARG A 59 -7.62 -3.92 -15.39
N ALA A 60 -7.02 -3.97 -16.58
CA ALA A 60 -6.42 -5.20 -17.08
C ALA A 60 -5.24 -5.64 -16.21
N ALA A 61 -4.40 -4.71 -15.72
CA ALA A 61 -3.33 -4.99 -14.78
C ALA A 61 -3.86 -5.48 -13.43
N LEU A 62 -4.97 -4.93 -12.95
CA LEU A 62 -5.66 -5.43 -11.76
C LEU A 62 -6.16 -6.87 -11.95
N GLU A 63 -6.74 -7.18 -13.10
CA GLU A 63 -7.16 -8.55 -13.46
C GLU A 63 -5.96 -9.50 -13.53
N ARG A 64 -4.80 -9.04 -14.03
CA ARG A 64 -3.54 -9.80 -13.95
C ARG A 64 -3.07 -9.99 -12.50
N ALA A 65 -3.14 -8.94 -11.68
CA ALA A 65 -2.74 -8.96 -10.28
C ALA A 65 -3.56 -9.97 -9.46
N ARG A 66 -4.83 -10.18 -9.81
CA ARG A 66 -5.70 -11.16 -9.14
C ARG A 66 -5.23 -12.61 -9.26
N GLN A 67 -4.36 -12.93 -10.20
CA GLN A 67 -3.71 -14.26 -10.28
C GLN A 67 -2.84 -14.55 -9.05
N GLY A 68 -2.44 -13.50 -8.31
CA GLY A 68 -1.79 -13.61 -7.02
C GLY A 68 -2.59 -14.42 -6.01
N ARG A 69 -1.88 -15.21 -5.20
CA ARG A 69 -2.45 -15.92 -4.04
C ARG A 69 -3.02 -14.95 -3.02
N VAL A 70 -2.40 -13.77 -2.86
CA VAL A 70 -2.89 -12.66 -2.03
C VAL A 70 -2.81 -11.38 -2.84
N LEU A 71 -3.90 -10.62 -2.89
CA LEU A 71 -3.93 -9.28 -3.48
C LEU A 71 -4.21 -8.25 -2.38
N VAL A 72 -3.18 -7.48 -2.06
CA VAL A 72 -3.28 -6.28 -1.23
C VAL A 72 -3.38 -5.07 -2.15
N ALA A 73 -4.33 -4.18 -1.95
CA ALA A 73 -4.47 -2.95 -2.72
C ALA A 73 -4.54 -1.73 -1.80
N THR A 74 -4.08 -0.58 -2.28
CA THR A 74 -4.24 0.71 -1.58
C THR A 74 -5.57 1.37 -1.96
N ALA A 75 -6.20 2.07 -1.02
CA ALA A 75 -7.37 2.91 -1.30
C ALA A 75 -7.08 4.02 -2.32
N ARG A 76 -5.81 4.42 -2.53
CA ARG A 76 -5.43 5.32 -3.62
C ARG A 76 -5.69 4.74 -5.02
N ALA A 77 -5.96 3.45 -5.13
CA ALA A 77 -6.31 2.77 -6.38
C ALA A 77 -7.83 2.54 -6.53
N LEU A 78 -8.67 3.11 -5.65
CA LEU A 78 -10.12 2.89 -5.66
C LEU A 78 -10.79 3.15 -7.00
N ASP A 79 -10.33 4.15 -7.76
CA ASP A 79 -10.89 4.46 -9.09
C ASP A 79 -10.76 3.29 -10.06
N VAL A 80 -9.71 2.47 -9.91
CA VAL A 80 -9.48 1.27 -10.74
C VAL A 80 -10.18 0.04 -10.15
N LEU A 81 -10.24 -0.05 -8.82
CA LEU A 81 -10.89 -1.15 -8.12
C LEU A 81 -12.42 -1.13 -8.32
N ARG A 82 -13.03 0.06 -8.31
CA ARG A 82 -14.48 0.24 -8.48
C ARG A 82 -14.96 -0.27 -9.83
N GLY A 83 -16.02 -1.09 -9.81
CA GLY A 83 -16.61 -1.66 -11.04
C GLY A 83 -15.71 -2.67 -11.77
N SER A 84 -14.56 -3.05 -11.19
CA SER A 84 -13.67 -4.06 -11.77
C SER A 84 -14.21 -5.48 -11.64
N GLY A 85 -15.00 -5.78 -10.60
CA GLY A 85 -15.40 -7.14 -10.24
C GLY A 85 -14.26 -7.98 -9.66
N VAL A 86 -13.07 -7.40 -9.46
CA VAL A 86 -11.90 -8.10 -8.94
C VAL A 86 -11.96 -8.14 -7.43
N ALA A 87 -12.02 -9.34 -6.87
CA ALA A 87 -11.93 -9.55 -5.43
C ALA A 87 -10.57 -9.10 -4.90
N VAL A 88 -10.55 -8.21 -3.91
CA VAL A 88 -9.34 -7.79 -3.19
C VAL A 88 -9.29 -8.54 -1.86
N ASP A 89 -8.14 -9.13 -1.51
CA ASP A 89 -8.02 -9.80 -0.21
C ASP A 89 -7.92 -8.77 0.91
N VAL A 90 -7.06 -7.77 0.73
CA VAL A 90 -6.85 -6.72 1.72
C VAL A 90 -6.83 -5.35 1.07
N LEU A 91 -7.71 -4.45 1.52
CA LEU A 91 -7.67 -3.04 1.17
C LEU A 91 -6.99 -2.26 2.30
N VAL A 92 -5.87 -1.61 2.00
CA VAL A 92 -5.15 -0.74 2.94
C VAL A 92 -5.55 0.71 2.71
N ARG A 93 -5.91 1.39 3.79
CA ARG A 93 -6.23 2.83 3.79
C ARG A 93 -5.65 3.57 4.98
N SER A 94 -5.52 4.87 4.84
CA SER A 94 -5.31 5.79 5.95
C SER A 94 -6.64 6.26 6.54
N GLY A 95 -6.73 6.21 7.86
CA GLY A 95 -7.82 6.79 8.64
C GLY A 95 -7.83 8.32 8.63
N ARG A 96 -6.70 8.93 8.26
CA ARG A 96 -6.45 10.38 8.34
C ARG A 96 -6.34 11.06 6.97
N ASP A 97 -6.17 10.29 5.89
CA ASP A 97 -6.14 10.80 4.51
C ASP A 97 -7.55 10.75 3.90
N ARG A 98 -8.13 11.92 3.62
CA ARG A 98 -9.44 12.04 2.97
C ARG A 98 -9.45 11.42 1.57
N GLY A 99 -8.32 11.41 0.87
CA GLY A 99 -8.14 10.78 -0.44
C GLY A 99 -8.10 9.25 -0.38
N GLU A 100 -7.96 8.67 0.81
CA GLU A 100 -8.00 7.22 1.06
C GLU A 100 -9.30 6.77 1.72
N ARG A 101 -10.35 7.60 1.67
CA ARG A 101 -11.66 7.21 2.18
C ARG A 101 -12.19 6.01 1.40
N TYR A 102 -12.72 5.04 2.13
CA TYR A 102 -13.47 3.91 1.60
C TYR A 102 -14.72 3.72 2.47
N GLU A 103 -15.82 3.31 1.85
CA GLU A 103 -17.05 2.94 2.57
C GLU A 103 -17.52 1.57 2.08
N PRO A 104 -18.09 0.73 2.97
CA PRO A 104 -18.70 -0.54 2.58
C PRO A 104 -19.70 -0.36 1.42
N GLY A 105 -19.66 -1.27 0.46
CA GLY A 105 -20.50 -1.24 -0.75
C GLY A 105 -19.90 -0.46 -1.92
N TRP A 106 -18.74 0.20 -1.76
CA TRP A 106 -18.05 0.83 -2.89
C TRP A 106 -17.34 -0.16 -3.82
N LEU A 107 -17.01 -1.35 -3.32
CA LEU A 107 -16.36 -2.41 -4.08
C LEU A 107 -17.24 -3.65 -4.06
N GLU A 108 -17.36 -4.29 -5.23
CA GLU A 108 -18.08 -5.54 -5.43
C GLU A 108 -17.16 -6.51 -6.18
N PRO A 109 -16.80 -7.66 -5.57
CA PRO A 109 -17.11 -8.04 -4.19
C PRO A 109 -16.36 -7.17 -3.16
N PRO A 110 -16.85 -7.08 -1.91
CA PRO A 110 -16.17 -6.33 -0.86
C PRO A 110 -14.79 -6.95 -0.56
N PRO A 111 -13.80 -6.15 -0.12
CA PRO A 111 -12.53 -6.69 0.35
C PRO A 111 -12.75 -7.65 1.52
N ARG A 112 -11.97 -8.74 1.60
CA ARG A 112 -12.07 -9.68 2.74
C ARG A 112 -11.65 -9.03 4.05
N VAL A 113 -10.68 -8.12 3.97
CA VAL A 113 -10.17 -7.33 5.08
C VAL A 113 -9.98 -5.88 4.65
N VAL A 114 -10.41 -4.92 5.46
CA VAL A 114 -10.10 -3.51 5.32
C VAL A 114 -9.17 -3.10 6.46
N VAL A 115 -7.96 -2.69 6.13
CA VAL A 115 -6.93 -2.27 7.09
C VAL A 115 -6.86 -0.75 7.11
N THR A 116 -7.13 -0.15 8.27
CA THR A 116 -7.08 1.30 8.48
C THR A 116 -5.91 1.65 9.38
N THR A 117 -4.93 2.38 8.82
CA THR A 117 -3.79 2.92 9.55
C THR A 117 -4.13 4.27 10.21
N LEU A 118 -3.65 4.48 11.44
CA LEU A 118 -3.89 5.69 12.24
C LEU A 118 -2.58 6.37 12.67
N GLY A 119 -1.48 6.09 11.95
CA GLY A 119 -0.15 6.65 12.27
C GLY A 119 0.33 6.19 13.64
N ARG A 120 0.70 7.14 14.51
CA ARG A 120 1.24 6.85 15.85
C ARG A 120 0.25 6.13 16.79
N ASP A 121 -1.03 6.09 16.44
CA ASP A 121 -2.06 5.41 17.24
C ASP A 121 -2.23 3.93 16.83
N GLY A 122 -1.46 3.44 15.86
CA GLY A 122 -1.55 2.08 15.33
C GLY A 122 -2.60 1.99 14.24
N GLY A 123 -3.60 1.12 14.43
CA GLY A 123 -4.72 0.97 13.51
C GLY A 123 -5.55 -0.26 13.78
N TYR A 124 -6.46 -0.56 12.86
CA TYR A 124 -7.35 -1.71 12.95
C TYR A 124 -7.65 -2.34 11.58
N ALA A 125 -7.96 -3.63 11.60
CA ALA A 125 -8.40 -4.42 10.46
C ALA A 125 -9.83 -4.90 10.69
N GLU A 126 -10.73 -4.61 9.75
CA GLU A 126 -12.11 -5.07 9.75
C GLU A 126 -12.26 -6.22 8.76
N LEU A 127 -12.68 -7.39 9.26
CA LEU A 127 -12.95 -8.56 8.45
C LEU A 127 -14.38 -8.49 7.90
N ALA A 128 -14.63 -9.14 6.76
CA ALA A 128 -15.96 -9.20 6.16
C ALA A 128 -17.06 -9.76 7.10
N GLY A 129 -16.69 -10.52 8.13
CA GLY A 129 -17.60 -11.02 9.18
C GLY A 129 -17.92 -10.02 10.30
N GLY A 130 -17.41 -8.79 10.24
CA GLY A 130 -17.58 -7.75 11.26
C GLY A 130 -16.61 -7.82 12.44
N GLU A 131 -15.75 -8.84 12.50
CA GLU A 131 -14.66 -8.91 13.47
C GLU A 131 -13.65 -7.78 13.21
N ARG A 132 -13.15 -7.19 14.30
CA ARG A 132 -12.14 -6.14 14.25
C ARG A 132 -10.91 -6.54 15.06
N LEU A 133 -9.75 -6.47 14.41
CA LEU A 133 -8.45 -6.69 15.04
C LEU A 133 -7.69 -5.37 15.12
N GLU A 134 -7.27 -4.99 16.32
CA GLU A 134 -6.49 -3.77 16.53
C GLU A 134 -5.01 -4.10 16.71
N TRP A 135 -4.15 -3.22 16.21
CA TRP A 135 -2.72 -3.26 16.51
C TRP A 135 -2.27 -1.92 17.04
N ARG A 136 -1.27 -1.96 17.93
CA ARG A 136 -0.60 -0.75 18.42
C ARG A 136 0.53 -0.39 17.46
N ALA A 137 0.74 0.91 17.26
CA ALA A 137 1.95 1.36 16.60
C ALA A 137 3.18 0.97 17.43
N GLU A 138 4.27 0.69 16.75
CA GLU A 138 5.58 0.68 17.39
C GLU A 138 5.92 2.11 17.81
N ALA A 139 6.36 2.28 19.05
CA ALA A 139 6.75 3.59 19.56
C ALA A 139 8.02 4.08 18.84
N VAL A 140 7.93 5.27 18.25
CA VAL A 140 9.06 6.03 17.71
C VAL A 140 9.11 7.32 18.48
N ALA A 141 10.24 7.61 19.14
CA ALA A 141 10.40 8.85 19.88
C ALA A 141 10.47 10.04 18.91
N ASP A 142 10.02 11.22 19.36
CA ASP A 142 9.89 12.38 18.46
C ASP A 142 11.26 12.81 17.88
N ASP A 143 12.37 12.57 18.58
CA ASP A 143 13.74 12.81 18.13
C ASP A 143 14.30 11.74 17.18
N GLU A 144 13.64 10.59 17.06
CA GLU A 144 13.95 9.54 16.09
C GLU A 144 13.19 9.71 14.76
N ILE A 145 12.19 10.61 14.71
CA ILE A 145 11.39 10.83 13.51
C ILE A 145 12.21 11.60 12.48
N ALA A 146 12.63 10.89 11.43
CA ALA A 146 13.37 11.47 10.32
C ALA A 146 12.43 11.95 9.19
N ASP A 147 11.53 11.09 8.72
CA ASP A 147 10.50 11.43 7.74
C ASP A 147 9.33 10.43 7.79
N THR A 148 8.09 10.91 7.88
CA THR A 148 6.91 10.04 7.85
C THR A 148 6.45 9.67 6.44
N TYR A 149 7.04 10.28 5.39
CA TYR A 149 6.69 10.00 4.01
C TYR A 149 7.05 8.56 3.62
N GLY A 150 6.10 7.85 3.01
CA GLY A 150 6.27 6.45 2.59
C GLY A 150 6.00 5.42 3.69
N ALA A 151 5.77 5.82 4.95
CA ALA A 151 5.48 4.87 6.03
C ALA A 151 4.26 3.97 5.74
N GLY A 152 3.21 4.53 5.12
CA GLY A 152 2.03 3.78 4.68
C GLY A 152 2.32 2.78 3.55
N ASP A 153 3.19 3.13 2.60
CA ASP A 153 3.61 2.21 1.54
C ASP A 153 4.52 1.09 2.08
N CYS A 154 5.41 1.41 3.02
CA CYS A 154 6.21 0.41 3.74
C CYS A 154 5.34 -0.52 4.58
N PHE A 155 4.31 0.00 5.24
CA PHE A 155 3.31 -0.81 5.92
C PHE A 155 2.61 -1.77 4.95
N ALA A 156 2.07 -1.25 3.84
CA ALA A 156 1.36 -2.08 2.85
C ALA A 156 2.27 -3.14 2.22
N ALA A 157 3.53 -2.81 1.93
CA ALA A 157 4.53 -3.74 1.43
C ALA A 157 4.87 -4.83 2.47
N GLY A 158 5.10 -4.44 3.73
CA GLY A 158 5.35 -5.38 4.83
C GLY A 158 4.18 -6.33 5.07
N LEU A 159 2.96 -5.81 5.04
CA LEU A 159 1.73 -6.61 5.13
C LEU A 159 1.63 -7.63 4.00
N THR A 160 1.85 -7.17 2.76
CA THR A 160 1.82 -8.02 1.56
C THR A 160 2.84 -9.14 1.66
N TRP A 161 4.07 -8.83 2.07
CA TRP A 161 5.13 -9.82 2.25
C TRP A 161 4.80 -10.84 3.35
N ALA A 162 4.29 -10.39 4.49
CA ALA A 162 3.97 -11.26 5.62
C ALA A 162 2.82 -12.23 5.29
N LEU A 163 1.74 -11.74 4.66
CA LEU A 163 0.65 -12.59 4.17
C LEU A 163 1.14 -13.54 3.06
N GLY A 164 2.00 -13.05 2.17
CA GLY A 164 2.68 -13.86 1.17
C GLY A 164 3.60 -14.93 1.76
N SER A 165 4.06 -14.76 2.99
CA SER A 165 4.86 -15.75 3.71
C SER A 165 4.01 -16.74 4.50
N GLY A 166 2.68 -16.62 4.43
CA GLY A 166 1.74 -17.52 5.12
C GLY A 166 1.51 -17.17 6.59
N ARG A 167 1.89 -15.96 7.03
CA ARG A 167 1.59 -15.50 8.39
C ARG A 167 0.11 -15.16 8.53
N GLU A 168 -0.42 -15.39 9.73
CA GLU A 168 -1.79 -15.01 10.09
C GLU A 168 -1.95 -13.48 10.12
N LEU A 169 -3.18 -12.99 9.98
CA LEU A 169 -3.46 -11.55 9.83
C LEU A 169 -2.87 -10.71 10.98
N ALA A 170 -3.03 -11.14 12.23
CA ALA A 170 -2.51 -10.40 13.39
C ALA A 170 -0.97 -10.28 13.36
N GLU A 171 -0.28 -11.36 13.00
CA GLU A 171 1.17 -11.38 12.87
C GLU A 171 1.63 -10.53 11.68
N ALA A 172 0.90 -10.60 10.56
CA ALA A 172 1.17 -9.80 9.38
C ALA A 172 1.01 -8.29 9.64
N LEU A 173 0.02 -7.89 10.45
CA LEU A 173 -0.16 -6.50 10.89
C LEU A 173 0.99 -6.03 11.79
N ALA A 174 1.52 -6.89 12.66
CA ALA A 174 2.68 -6.56 13.48
C ALA A 174 3.94 -6.33 12.62
N VAL A 175 4.19 -7.20 11.63
CA VAL A 175 5.28 -7.00 10.66
C VAL A 175 5.09 -5.70 9.87
N ALA A 176 3.87 -5.43 9.40
CA ALA A 176 3.55 -4.21 8.67
C ALA A 176 3.80 -2.95 9.52
N ALA A 177 3.38 -2.95 10.79
CA ALA A 177 3.61 -1.86 11.73
C ALA A 177 5.10 -1.60 11.94
N HIS A 178 5.89 -2.66 12.11
CA HIS A 178 7.35 -2.57 12.19
C HIS A 178 7.98 -1.95 10.93
N CYS A 179 7.57 -2.40 9.74
CA CYS A 179 8.03 -1.83 8.47
C CYS A 179 7.71 -0.34 8.33
N GLY A 180 6.50 0.07 8.76
CA GLY A 180 6.10 1.47 8.79
C GLY A 180 6.98 2.30 9.74
N ALA A 181 7.19 1.83 10.97
CA ALA A 181 8.01 2.51 11.97
C ALA A 181 9.49 2.60 11.55
N ALA A 182 10.04 1.54 10.95
CA ALA A 182 11.39 1.56 10.39
C ALA A 182 11.55 2.59 9.26
N CYS A 183 10.49 2.83 8.46
CA CYS A 183 10.49 3.91 7.47
C CYS A 183 10.56 5.28 8.13
N VAL A 184 9.80 5.49 9.21
CA VAL A 184 9.76 6.78 9.94
C VAL A 184 11.13 7.17 10.50
N ARG A 185 11.92 6.19 10.93
CA ARG A 185 13.29 6.40 11.46
C ARG A 185 14.33 6.71 10.36
N ARG A 186 14.01 6.51 9.09
CA ARG A 186 14.93 6.75 7.97
C ARG A 186 14.73 8.13 7.37
N GLN A 187 15.83 8.81 7.05
CA GLN A 187 15.79 10.01 6.22
C GLN A 187 15.46 9.64 4.75
N GLY A 188 14.20 9.79 4.37
CA GLY A 188 13.74 9.60 2.99
C GLY A 188 13.85 8.15 2.44
N PRO A 189 13.44 7.92 1.18
CA PRO A 189 13.39 6.57 0.58
C PRO A 189 14.76 5.92 0.30
N TYR A 190 15.86 6.52 0.75
CA TYR A 190 17.24 6.07 0.49
C TYR A 190 18.02 5.64 1.76
N GLY A 191 17.38 5.55 2.92
CA GLY A 191 18.01 5.02 4.14
C GLY A 191 18.19 3.50 4.10
N SER A 192 19.41 3.02 4.34
CA SER A 192 19.92 1.64 4.33
C SER A 192 18.92 0.50 4.60
N GLN A 193 18.95 -0.53 3.75
CA GLN A 193 18.18 -1.78 3.86
C GLN A 193 18.43 -2.47 5.21
N ILE A 194 17.37 -2.99 5.86
CA ILE A 194 17.47 -3.72 7.13
C ILE A 194 18.18 -5.05 6.82
N ALA A 195 19.28 -5.34 7.50
CA ALA A 195 19.89 -6.68 7.47
C ALA A 195 19.01 -7.61 8.31
N GLY A 196 18.66 -8.78 7.74
CA GLY A 196 17.78 -9.78 8.34
C GLY A 196 18.39 -10.55 9.50
#